data_AF-A0A939YZG4-F1
#
_entry.id   AF-A0A939YZG4-F1
#
_cell.length_a   1.000
_cell.length_b   1.000
_cell.length_c   1.000
_cell.angle_alpha   90.00
_cell.angle_beta   90.00
_cell.angle_gamma   90.00
#
_symmetry.space_group_name_H-M   'P 1'
#
loop_
_entity.id
_entity.type
_entity.pdbx_description
1 polymer ?
#
loop_
_entity_poly.entity_id
_entity_poly.type
_entity_poly.pdbx_seq_one_letter_code
_entity_poly.pdbx_strand_id
1 'polypeptide(L)' 'MKEYKLVYLNKGFKLSREKDLEQAETIINQYVSEGWTLQQIANPADGVGAMVGVFYRENEL' A
#
# COMPACT_ATOMS: atom_id res chain seq x y z
N MET A 1 6.32 -20.54 -1.41
CA MET A 1 4.86 -20.24 -1.51
C MET A 1 4.67 -18.73 -1.37
N LYS A 2 3.76 -18.09 -2.12
CA LYS A 2 3.54 -16.64 -2.01
C LYS A 2 2.74 -16.28 -0.77
N GLU A 3 3.27 -15.39 0.04
CA GLU A 3 2.56 -14.77 1.16
C GLU A 3 2.08 -13.38 0.74
N TYR A 4 0.84 -13.03 1.05
CA TYR A 4 0.21 -11.78 0.64
C TYR A 4 -0.17 -10.91 1.83
N LYS A 5 -0.08 -9.58 1.64
CA LYS A 5 -0.49 -8.59 2.65
C LYS A 5 -1.21 -7.41 1.99
N LEU A 6 -2.28 -6.95 2.63
CA LEU A 6 -3.04 -5.76 2.22
C LEU A 6 -2.77 -4.63 3.22
N VAL A 7 -2.40 -3.45 2.71
CA VAL A 7 -1.96 -2.32 3.53
C VAL A 7 -2.64 -1.04 3.07
N TYR A 8 -3.24 -0.29 4.00
CA TYR A 8 -3.70 1.07 3.72
C TYR A 8 -2.51 1.99 3.45
N LEU A 9 -2.50 2.64 2.29
CA LEU A 9 -1.46 3.56 1.84
C LEU A 9 -1.76 5.01 2.22
N ASN A 10 -3.00 5.32 2.55
CA ASN A 10 -3.36 6.58 3.18
C ASN A 10 -4.37 6.35 4.31
N LYS A 11 -4.25 7.11 5.39
CA LYS A 11 -5.15 7.04 6.55
C LYS A 11 -5.68 8.44 6.87
N GLY A 12 -7.00 8.59 6.86
CA GLY A 12 -7.67 9.82 7.31
C GLY A 12 -8.50 10.49 6.22
N PHE A 13 -9.30 11.49 6.63
CA PHE A 13 -10.13 12.28 5.73
C PHE A 13 -9.26 13.18 4.84
N LYS A 14 -9.57 13.17 3.54
CA LYS A 14 -8.89 13.85 2.43
C LYS A 14 -8.63 15.33 2.72
N LEU A 15 -7.42 15.67 3.16
CA LEU A 15 -6.99 17.07 3.35
C LEU A 15 -6.08 17.57 2.21
N SER A 16 -5.32 16.70 1.54
CA SER A 16 -4.55 17.03 0.32
C SER A 16 -4.08 15.77 -0.43
N ARG A 17 -4.18 15.79 -1.77
CA ARG A 17 -3.69 14.71 -2.64
C ARG A 17 -2.17 14.51 -2.58
N GLU A 18 -1.42 15.60 -2.40
CA GLU A 18 0.04 15.53 -2.29
C GLU A 18 0.46 14.78 -1.04
N LYS A 19 -0.19 15.08 0.10
CA LYS A 19 0.05 14.38 1.37
C LYS A 19 -0.33 12.90 1.30
N ASP A 20 -1.41 12.58 0.58
CA ASP A 20 -1.80 11.19 0.32
C ASP A 20 -0.73 10.43 -0.47
N LEU A 21 -0.13 11.08 -1.47
CA LEU A 21 0.95 10.48 -2.27
C LEU A 21 2.25 10.30 -1.45
N GLU A 22 2.65 11.31 -0.67
CA GLU A 22 3.82 11.23 0.22
C GLU A 22 3.66 10.11 1.26
N GLN A 23 2.46 9.98 1.84
CA GLN A 23 2.16 8.90 2.78
C GLN A 23 2.19 7.53 2.10
N ALA A 24 1.60 7.42 0.92
CA ALA A 24 1.60 6.18 0.14
C ALA A 24 3.02 5.74 -0.22
N GLU A 25 3.84 6.67 -0.71
CA GLU A 25 5.25 6.42 -1.04
C GLU A 25 6.04 5.95 0.20
N THR A 26 5.87 6.64 1.33
CA THR A 26 6.52 6.26 2.59
C THR A 26 6.18 4.82 3.00
N ILE A 27 4.90 4.46 2.97
CA ILE A 27 4.44 3.13 3.35
C ILE A 27 4.92 2.07 2.36
N ILE A 28 4.84 2.34 1.05
CA ILE A 28 5.33 1.41 0.02
C ILE A 28 6.82 1.14 0.23
N ASN A 29 7.63 2.19 0.38
CA ASN A 29 9.08 2.06 0.56
C ASN A 29 9.43 1.30 1.84
N GLN A 30 8.68 1.50 2.93
CA GLN A 30 8.83 0.70 4.14
C GLN A 30 8.66 -0.80 3.84
N TYR A 31 7.55 -1.21 3.24
CA TYR A 31 7.30 -2.63 2.94
C TYR A 31 8.29 -3.21 1.95
N VAL A 32 8.71 -2.44 0.95
CA VAL A 32 9.77 -2.86 0.02
C VAL A 32 11.09 -3.10 0.74
N SER A 33 11.46 -2.24 1.70
CA SER A 33 12.66 -2.43 2.52
C SER A 33 12.57 -3.65 3.45
N GLU A 34 11.37 -4.05 3.85
CA GLU A 34 11.09 -5.27 4.62
C GLU A 34 11.08 -6.54 3.76
N GLY A 35 11.38 -6.43 2.46
CA GLY A 35 11.46 -7.56 1.52
C GLY A 35 10.13 -7.94 0.85
N TRP A 36 9.12 -7.07 0.93
CA TRP A 36 7.87 -7.25 0.18
C TRP A 36 7.96 -6.63 -1.21
N THR A 37 7.21 -7.18 -2.15
CA THR A 37 7.02 -6.63 -3.50
C THR A 37 5.61 -6.06 -3.62
N LEU A 38 5.50 -4.81 -4.05
CA LEU A 38 4.21 -4.20 -4.38
C LEU A 38 3.68 -4.81 -5.69
N GLN A 39 2.51 -5.45 -5.63
CA GLN A 39 1.84 -6.02 -6.80
C GLN A 39 0.87 -5.03 -7.45
N GLN A 40 0.06 -4.36 -6.63
CA GLN A 40 -1.02 -3.51 -7.13
C GLN A 40 -1.39 -2.46 -6.08
N ILE A 41 -1.80 -1.28 -6.54
CA ILE A 41 -2.55 -0.32 -5.74
C ILE A 41 -4.01 -0.41 -6.15
N ALA A 42 -4.89 -0.66 -5.20
CA ALA A 42 -6.33 -0.71 -5.38
C ALA A 42 -6.99 0.44 -4.62
N ASN A 43 -8.06 1.00 -5.19
CA ASN A 43 -8.94 1.93 -4.51
C ASN A 43 -10.29 1.22 -4.28
N PRO A 44 -10.50 0.56 -3.13
CA PRO A 44 -11.71 -0.22 -2.88
C PRO A 44 -12.99 0.62 -2.72
N ALA A 45 -12.90 1.95 -2.68
CA ALA A 45 -14.07 2.82 -2.59
C ALA A 45 -13.88 4.10 -3.40
N ASP A 46 -14.50 4.15 -4.58
CA ASP A 46 -14.49 5.28 -5.53
C ASP A 46 -14.90 6.64 -4.90
N GLY A 47 -15.54 6.65 -3.73
CA GLY A 47 -15.92 7.87 -3.00
C GLY A 47 -15.01 8.25 -1.82
N VAL A 48 -14.46 7.28 -1.09
CA VAL A 48 -13.84 7.52 0.23
C VAL A 48 -12.33 7.72 0.13
N GLY A 49 -11.71 7.31 -1.00
CA GLY A 49 -10.30 7.58 -1.33
C GLY A 49 -9.30 6.88 -0.43
N ALA A 50 -9.68 5.74 0.14
CA ALA A 50 -8.72 4.83 0.73
C ALA A 50 -7.94 4.14 -0.40
N MET A 51 -6.61 4.26 -0.37
CA MET A 51 -5.70 3.53 -1.23
C MET A 51 -5.18 2.31 -0.46
N VAL A 52 -5.21 1.15 -1.11
CA VAL A 52 -4.74 -0.12 -0.55
C VAL A 52 -3.65 -0.67 -1.45
N GLY A 53 -2.47 -0.91 -0.88
CA GLY A 53 -1.38 -1.62 -1.52
C GLY A 53 -1.52 -3.11 -1.27
N VAL A 54 -1.47 -3.89 -2.34
CA VAL A 54 -1.37 -5.35 -2.33
C VAL A 54 0.10 -5.70 -2.46
N PHE A 55 0.66 -6.29 -1.41
CA PHE A 55 2.05 -6.72 -1.35
C PHE A 55 2.13 -8.24 -1.34
N TYR A 56 3.21 -8.78 -1.86
CA TYR A 56 3.55 -10.19 -1.71
C TYR A 56 5.04 -10.39 -1.44
N ARG A 57 5.39 -11.53 -0.86
CA ARG A 57 6.76 -12.03 -0.82
C ARG A 57 6.77 -13.52 -1.10
N GLU A 58 7.89 -14.02 -1.59
CA GLU A 58 8.08 -15.45 -1.80
C GLU A 58 8.76 -16.02 -0.56
N ASN A 59 8.10 -16.93 0.14
CA ASN A 59 8.78 -17.75 1.14
C ASN A 59 9.49 -18.87 0.39
N GLU A 60 10.83 -18.84 0.42
CA GLU A 60 11.67 -19.99 0.14
C GLU A 60 11.35 -21.03 1.21
N LEU A 61 10.82 -22.18 0.78
CA LEU A 61 10.58 -23.33 1.65
C LEU A 61 11.90 -24.07 1.89
#